data_AF-A0A9P1N423-F1
#
_entry.id   AF-A0A9P1N423-F1
#
_cell.length_a   1.000
_cell.length_b   1.000
_cell.length_c   1.000
_cell.angle_alpha   90.00
_cell.angle_beta   90.00
_cell.angle_gamma   90.00
#
_symmetry.space_group_name_H-M   'P 1'
#
loop_
_entity.id
_entity.type
_entity.pdbx_description
1 polymer ?
#
loop_
_entity_poly.entity_id
_entity_poly.type
_entity_poly.pdbx_seq_one_letter_code
_entity_poly.pdbx_strand_id
1 'polypeptide(L)'
;MAVGFMIFCFILIFFDGGKLTLACIPTQQIETTTSTTSTTSTTSTTSTTTTTPIPECPDSTWTKFDRGTYFWCMTIHFDDFDGSQADAACQTLNSAALASGFFNAAEISTMMDVAYSQSTGDNQFYIGAKRTATCANALTLDATCSALTSFEWTDGHTLGTDGFQWVAGQPDNGAMGYVREDSVVVFTLGKNLDDIDTTEVMQGAVCGIFGMENRDFPAPTSSSSSAPITLVTGTVISIIILLHELKLVATCIPTQQIETTTQPIELPATTTTTTTTTTTTTTTTPAPIYTCPTGWILFDRGTYHWCMYVSLGFVQGPYALSKCQSLNSSAVPTGFQNANELSVMAADVASRTSASRNIILGAYRTDACLGQTLTAACNYQTSFYWTDQHTTGTDQFIWDVANGSPDNLSLPAFPQNWVIWISDRGVMDDQPDYAWQNGVLCGIEATVS
;
A
#
# COMPACT_ATOMS: atom_id res chain seq x y z
N MET A 1 -43.80 12.57 33.40
CA MET A 1 -44.78 11.64 32.82
C MET A 1 -44.60 11.66 31.32
N ALA A 2 -43.86 10.71 30.77
CA ALA A 2 -43.62 10.60 29.34
C ALA A 2 -44.68 9.66 28.74
N VAL A 3 -45.47 10.17 27.81
CA VAL A 3 -46.51 9.43 27.09
C VAL A 3 -45.84 8.75 25.90
N GLY A 4 -45.72 7.42 25.93
CA GLY A 4 -45.20 6.64 24.80
C GLY A 4 -46.27 6.48 23.72
N PHE A 5 -46.00 6.93 22.51
CA PHE A 5 -46.81 6.63 21.32
C PHE A 5 -46.29 5.34 20.68
N MET A 6 -47.09 4.27 20.75
CA MET A 6 -46.92 3.06 19.93
C MET A 6 -47.53 3.32 18.54
N ILE A 7 -46.72 3.18 17.48
CA ILE A 7 -47.24 3.11 16.10
C ILE A 7 -47.45 1.63 15.77
N PHE A 8 -48.71 1.24 15.56
CA PHE A 8 -49.07 -0.08 15.03
C PHE A 8 -48.99 -0.05 13.50
N CYS A 9 -48.18 -0.94 12.92
CA CYS A 9 -48.21 -1.21 11.48
C CYS A 9 -49.27 -2.30 11.22
N PHE A 10 -50.38 -1.96 10.57
CA PHE A 10 -51.36 -2.95 10.11
C PHE A 10 -50.94 -3.46 8.72
N ILE A 11 -50.71 -4.77 8.61
CA ILE A 11 -50.59 -5.47 7.34
C ILE A 11 -51.94 -6.12 7.06
N LEU A 12 -52.64 -5.69 6.02
CA LEU A 12 -53.83 -6.37 5.51
C LEU A 12 -53.44 -7.22 4.29
N ILE A 13 -53.67 -8.52 4.38
CA ILE A 13 -53.45 -9.48 3.28
C ILE A 13 -54.82 -9.81 2.70
N PHE A 14 -55.01 -9.57 1.40
CA PHE A 14 -56.17 -10.06 0.66
C PHE A 14 -55.76 -11.25 -0.21
N PHE A 15 -56.54 -12.32 -0.16
CA PHE A 15 -56.39 -13.47 -1.05
C PHE A 15 -57.51 -13.44 -2.09
N ASP A 16 -57.14 -13.27 -3.36
CA ASP A 16 -58.00 -13.69 -4.46
C ASP A 16 -57.13 -14.26 -5.59
N GLY A 17 -57.46 -15.47 -6.04
CA GLY A 17 -56.94 -16.04 -7.30
C GLY A 17 -55.42 -16.22 -7.49
N GLY A 18 -54.59 -16.28 -6.45
CA GLY A 18 -53.22 -16.81 -6.54
C GLY A 18 -52.12 -15.87 -7.06
N LYS A 19 -52.26 -14.54 -6.93
CA LYS A 19 -51.16 -13.60 -7.12
C LYS A 19 -51.03 -12.65 -5.92
N LEU A 20 -49.81 -12.54 -5.36
CA LEU A 20 -49.48 -11.53 -4.35
C LEU A 20 -49.15 -10.21 -5.05
N THR A 21 -49.87 -9.15 -4.72
CA THR A 21 -49.52 -7.77 -5.08
C THR A 21 -49.31 -6.96 -3.81
N LEU A 22 -48.09 -6.44 -3.62
CA LEU A 22 -47.72 -5.56 -2.52
C LEU A 22 -47.92 -4.10 -2.97
N ALA A 23 -48.88 -3.40 -2.38
CA ALA A 23 -49.11 -1.98 -2.66
C ALA A 23 -48.64 -1.14 -1.45
N CYS A 24 -47.71 -0.21 -1.67
CA CYS A 24 -47.36 0.80 -0.68
C CYS A 24 -48.29 2.00 -0.82
N ILE A 25 -48.90 2.44 0.30
CA ILE A 25 -49.67 3.68 0.37
C ILE A 25 -48.72 4.78 0.86
N PRO A 26 -48.57 5.90 0.13
CA PRO A 26 -47.72 7.00 0.59
C PRO A 26 -48.37 7.72 1.78
N THR A 27 -47.63 7.86 2.87
CA THR A 27 -47.99 8.73 4.01
C THR A 27 -47.42 10.12 3.76
N GLN A 28 -48.27 11.15 3.83
CA GLN A 28 -47.82 12.54 3.80
C GLN A 28 -47.25 12.94 5.17
N GLN A 29 -46.05 13.50 5.20
CA GLN A 29 -45.50 14.18 6.38
C GLN A 29 -45.94 15.64 6.40
N ILE A 30 -46.43 16.09 7.56
CA ILE A 30 -46.69 17.49 7.89
C ILE A 30 -45.50 17.97 8.73
N GLU A 31 -44.75 18.95 8.24
CA GLU A 31 -43.67 19.60 8.99
C GLU A 31 -44.23 20.62 9.98
N THR A 32 -43.80 20.53 11.24
CA THR A 32 -44.08 21.53 12.28
C THR A 32 -42.75 22.14 12.75
N THR A 33 -42.54 23.42 12.49
CA THR A 33 -41.33 24.16 12.86
C THR A 33 -41.39 24.60 14.33
N THR A 34 -40.40 24.24 15.14
CA THR A 34 -40.22 24.79 16.50
C THR A 34 -38.84 25.43 16.61
N SER A 35 -38.80 26.71 16.97
CA SER A 35 -37.58 27.51 17.12
C SER A 35 -37.05 27.41 18.55
N THR A 36 -35.74 27.19 18.73
CA THR A 36 -35.08 27.14 20.05
C THR A 36 -33.92 28.13 20.09
N THR A 37 -33.98 29.07 21.04
CA THR A 37 -32.94 30.08 21.33
C THR A 37 -31.89 29.50 22.27
N SER A 38 -30.59 29.71 21.99
CA SER A 38 -29.49 29.35 22.89
C SER A 38 -28.67 30.58 23.28
N THR A 39 -28.36 30.68 24.58
CA THR A 39 -27.70 31.81 25.25
C THR A 39 -26.21 31.50 25.45
N THR A 40 -25.33 32.42 25.05
CA THR A 40 -23.86 32.32 25.22
C THR A 40 -23.44 32.78 26.62
N SER A 41 -22.57 32.00 27.28
CA SER A 41 -21.84 32.43 28.49
C SER A 41 -20.34 32.27 28.27
N THR A 42 -19.59 33.35 28.50
CA THR A 42 -18.13 33.44 28.33
C THR A 42 -17.44 33.26 29.68
N THR A 43 -16.43 32.40 29.77
CA THR A 43 -15.50 32.34 30.91
C THR A 43 -14.07 32.28 30.36
N SER A 44 -13.19 33.15 30.87
CA SER A 44 -11.76 33.26 30.54
C SER A 44 -10.89 32.73 31.69
N THR A 45 -9.58 32.55 31.41
CA THR A 45 -8.42 32.13 32.25
C THR A 45 -8.10 30.63 32.14
N THR A 46 -6.87 30.13 31.95
CA THR A 46 -5.47 30.62 32.04
C THR A 46 -4.61 29.80 31.07
N SER A 47 -3.71 30.41 30.28
CA SER A 47 -2.76 29.69 29.41
C SER A 47 -1.56 29.17 30.21
N THR A 48 -1.50 27.87 30.41
CA THR A 48 -0.29 27.12 30.76
C THR A 48 0.41 26.73 29.45
N THR A 49 1.68 27.11 29.29
CA THR A 49 2.53 26.62 28.20
C THR A 49 2.88 25.15 28.49
N THR A 50 2.00 24.25 28.06
CA THR A 50 2.31 22.82 27.97
C THR A 50 3.19 22.64 26.75
N THR A 51 4.46 22.27 26.97
CA THR A 51 5.30 21.68 25.92
C THR A 51 4.58 20.45 25.39
N THR A 52 3.97 20.58 24.22
CA THR A 52 3.28 19.52 23.51
C THR A 52 4.24 18.35 23.31
N PRO A 53 3.88 17.12 23.73
CA PRO A 53 4.71 15.94 23.50
C PRO A 53 4.94 15.78 22.00
N ILE A 54 6.19 15.52 21.63
CA ILE A 54 6.54 15.06 20.28
C ILE A 54 5.73 13.77 20.07
N PRO A 55 5.04 13.63 18.94
CA PRO A 55 4.27 12.43 18.74
C PRO A 55 5.16 11.21 18.58
N GLU A 56 4.87 10.24 19.41
CA GLU A 56 5.62 9.00 19.56
C GLU A 56 4.65 7.84 19.31
N CYS A 57 5.18 6.68 18.90
CA CYS A 57 4.38 5.48 18.80
C CYS A 57 3.78 5.12 20.19
N PRO A 58 2.69 4.32 20.24
CA PRO A 58 1.96 4.09 21.49
C PRO A 58 2.85 3.71 22.67
N ASP A 59 3.87 2.87 22.43
CA ASP A 59 4.95 2.56 23.35
C ASP A 59 6.15 1.96 22.59
N SER A 60 7.17 1.50 23.31
CA SER A 60 8.42 0.95 22.75
C SER A 60 8.26 -0.38 22.01
N THR A 61 7.10 -1.04 22.07
CA THR A 61 6.82 -2.27 21.30
C THR A 61 6.39 -1.98 19.85
N TRP A 62 6.17 -0.70 19.53
CA TRP A 62 5.83 -0.24 18.20
C TRP A 62 7.07 0.34 17.50
N THR A 63 7.39 -0.21 16.34
CA THR A 63 8.47 0.25 15.47
C THR A 63 7.99 1.44 14.66
N LYS A 64 8.77 2.53 14.70
CA LYS A 64 8.46 3.78 14.01
C LYS A 64 9.08 3.79 12.62
N PHE A 65 8.26 4.04 11.59
CA PHE A 65 8.68 4.27 10.22
C PHE A 65 8.36 5.70 9.79
N ASP A 66 9.31 6.34 9.13
CA ASP A 66 9.13 7.65 8.50
C ASP A 66 8.72 7.46 7.04
N ARG A 67 7.48 7.84 6.70
CA ARG A 67 6.95 7.81 5.34
C ARG A 67 6.94 9.21 4.71
N GLY A 68 7.78 10.10 5.20
CA GLY A 68 8.01 11.46 4.71
C GLY A 68 7.06 12.48 5.32
N THR A 69 5.76 12.36 5.03
CA THR A 69 4.75 13.34 5.51
C THR A 69 4.12 12.95 6.85
N TYR A 70 4.25 11.70 7.24
CA TYR A 70 3.74 11.17 8.50
C TYR A 70 4.62 10.01 9.00
N PHE A 71 4.45 9.66 10.27
CA PHE A 71 5.05 8.46 10.82
C PHE A 71 4.02 7.35 10.90
N TRP A 72 4.45 6.13 10.60
CA TRP A 72 3.65 4.93 10.73
C TRP A 72 4.26 4.04 11.80
N CYS A 73 3.46 3.63 12.77
CA CYS A 73 3.92 2.79 13.88
C CYS A 73 3.42 1.37 13.64
N MET A 74 4.32 0.39 13.63
CA MET A 74 3.97 -1.00 13.37
C MET A 74 4.42 -1.93 14.50
N THR A 75 3.66 -2.98 14.76
CA THR A 75 4.03 -4.04 15.70
C THR A 75 3.54 -5.40 15.19
N ILE A 76 3.98 -6.49 15.82
CA ILE A 76 3.55 -7.85 15.49
C ILE A 76 2.53 -8.30 16.54
N HIS A 77 1.34 -8.68 16.09
CA HIS A 77 0.36 -9.33 16.93
C HIS A 77 0.45 -10.84 16.73
N PHE A 78 0.83 -11.57 17.78
CA PHE A 78 0.88 -13.04 17.77
C PHE A 78 -0.42 -13.62 18.33
N ASP A 79 -1.20 -14.25 17.47
CA ASP A 79 -2.35 -15.08 17.82
C ASP A 79 -2.74 -15.92 16.59
N ASP A 80 -3.52 -16.99 16.80
CA ASP A 80 -3.96 -17.85 15.70
C ASP A 80 -5.35 -17.41 15.22
N PHE A 81 -5.41 -16.83 14.02
CA PHE A 81 -6.67 -16.38 13.41
C PHE A 81 -6.63 -16.39 11.88
N ASP A 82 -7.82 -16.27 11.27
CA ASP A 82 -7.96 -16.15 9.83
C ASP A 82 -7.91 -14.70 9.32
N GLY A 83 -7.73 -14.52 8.02
CA GLY A 83 -7.54 -13.20 7.41
C GLY A 83 -8.71 -12.26 7.63
N SER A 84 -9.93 -12.78 7.81
CA SER A 84 -11.11 -11.95 8.09
C SER A 84 -11.08 -11.31 9.49
N GLN A 85 -10.21 -11.81 10.37
CA GLN A 85 -10.08 -11.37 11.76
C GLN A 85 -8.88 -10.45 11.99
N ALA A 86 -8.00 -10.25 11.01
CA ALA A 86 -6.72 -9.54 11.18
C ALA A 86 -6.87 -8.11 11.73
N ASP A 87 -7.79 -7.31 11.19
CA ASP A 87 -8.07 -5.96 11.70
C ASP A 87 -8.59 -5.98 13.14
N ALA A 88 -9.51 -6.90 13.45
CA ALA A 88 -10.07 -7.04 14.80
C ALA A 88 -9.00 -7.46 15.80
N ALA A 89 -8.06 -8.33 15.39
CA ALA A 89 -6.92 -8.74 16.19
C ALA A 89 -5.99 -7.55 16.47
N CYS A 90 -5.66 -6.75 15.46
CA CYS A 90 -4.89 -5.52 15.65
C CYS A 90 -5.58 -4.51 16.58
N GLN A 91 -6.91 -4.41 16.52
CA GLN A 91 -7.69 -3.55 17.40
C GLN A 91 -7.61 -3.94 18.89
N THR A 92 -7.21 -5.18 19.21
CA THR A 92 -6.98 -5.61 20.60
C THR A 92 -5.72 -4.97 21.21
N LEU A 93 -4.72 -4.64 20.38
CA LEU A 93 -3.50 -3.95 20.81
C LEU A 93 -3.77 -2.44 20.98
N ASN A 94 -4.55 -1.87 20.06
CA ASN A 94 -4.98 -0.49 20.10
C ASN A 94 -6.23 -0.31 19.23
N SER A 95 -7.28 0.34 19.73
CA SER A 95 -8.56 0.48 19.01
C SER A 95 -8.48 1.19 17.65
N ALA A 96 -7.39 1.91 17.37
CA ALA A 96 -7.14 2.57 16.09
C ALA A 96 -6.12 1.84 15.19
N ALA A 97 -5.58 0.70 15.63
CA ALA A 97 -4.69 -0.12 14.83
C ALA A 97 -5.49 -1.00 13.86
N LEU A 98 -4.91 -1.25 12.68
CA LEU A 98 -5.43 -2.12 11.63
C LEU A 98 -4.32 -3.06 11.15
N ALA A 99 -4.67 -4.10 10.39
CA ALA A 99 -3.68 -4.85 9.63
C ALA A 99 -2.98 -3.88 8.67
N SER A 100 -1.65 -3.86 8.72
CA SER A 100 -0.84 -2.85 8.04
C SER A 100 -0.35 -3.31 6.69
N GLY A 101 -0.32 -2.41 5.72
CA GLY A 101 0.51 -2.55 4.54
C GLY A 101 1.97 -2.21 4.81
N PHE A 102 2.84 -2.63 3.89
CA PHE A 102 4.25 -2.24 3.85
C PHE A 102 4.47 -1.20 2.76
N PHE A 103 5.18 -0.13 3.08
CA PHE A 103 5.51 0.90 2.11
C PHE A 103 6.63 0.46 1.19
N ASN A 104 7.60 -0.32 1.69
CA ASN A 104 8.75 -0.81 0.93
C ASN A 104 9.38 -2.05 1.59
N ALA A 105 10.39 -2.62 0.94
CA ALA A 105 11.12 -3.79 1.42
C ALA A 105 11.84 -3.58 2.77
N ALA A 106 12.26 -2.34 3.09
CA ALA A 106 12.91 -2.05 4.37
C ALA A 106 11.94 -2.18 5.55
N GLU A 107 10.69 -1.76 5.38
CA GLU A 107 9.63 -1.99 6.38
C GLU A 107 9.36 -3.49 6.57
N ILE A 108 9.29 -4.26 5.48
CA ILE A 108 9.14 -5.73 5.55
C ILE A 108 10.29 -6.35 6.34
N SER A 109 11.54 -6.04 5.94
CA SER A 109 12.72 -6.61 6.60
C SER A 109 12.75 -6.29 8.08
N THR A 110 12.50 -5.02 8.44
CA THR A 110 12.50 -4.57 9.82
C THR A 110 11.43 -5.30 10.64
N MET A 111 10.21 -5.38 10.13
CA MET A 111 9.11 -6.00 10.87
C MET A 111 9.26 -7.51 10.97
N MET A 112 9.82 -8.18 9.95
CA MET A 112 10.10 -9.61 10.03
C MET A 112 11.28 -9.92 10.95
N ASP A 113 12.27 -9.04 11.07
CA ASP A 113 13.32 -9.16 12.10
C ASP A 113 12.74 -8.99 13.52
N VAL A 114 11.80 -8.06 13.70
CA VAL A 114 11.04 -7.92 14.95
C VAL A 114 10.25 -9.20 15.24
N ALA A 115 9.53 -9.76 14.27
CA ALA A 115 8.79 -11.00 14.43
C ALA A 115 9.71 -12.18 14.81
N TYR A 116 10.82 -12.34 14.09
CA TYR A 116 11.80 -13.39 14.34
C TYR A 116 12.45 -13.29 15.73
N SER A 117 12.64 -12.06 16.24
CA SER A 117 13.16 -11.84 17.60
C SER A 117 12.20 -12.26 18.70
N GLN A 118 10.90 -12.36 18.40
CA GLN A 118 9.83 -12.69 19.35
C GLN A 118 9.36 -14.14 19.24
N SER A 119 9.49 -14.76 18.06
CA SER A 119 9.15 -16.16 17.81
C SER A 119 10.15 -16.78 16.84
N THR A 120 10.70 -17.94 17.21
CA THR A 120 11.64 -18.68 16.36
C THR A 120 10.89 -19.50 15.32
N GLY A 121 11.23 -19.35 14.04
CA GLY A 121 10.68 -20.16 12.96
C GLY A 121 10.29 -19.31 11.75
N ASP A 122 9.76 -19.97 10.72
CA ASP A 122 9.17 -19.29 9.58
C ASP A 122 7.66 -19.15 9.79
N ASN A 123 7.27 -18.12 10.56
CA ASN A 123 5.87 -17.81 10.80
C ASN A 123 5.30 -16.98 9.64
N GLN A 124 4.00 -17.06 9.46
CA GLN A 124 3.24 -16.29 8.50
C GLN A 124 2.33 -15.30 9.23
N PHE A 125 2.32 -14.06 8.77
CA PHE A 125 1.49 -13.01 9.35
C PHE A 125 0.64 -12.35 8.28
N TYR A 126 -0.64 -12.17 8.56
CA TYR A 126 -1.51 -11.35 7.73
C TYR A 126 -1.03 -9.91 7.67
N ILE A 127 -1.16 -9.32 6.49
CA ILE A 127 -0.92 -7.89 6.26
C ILE A 127 -2.18 -7.23 5.70
N GLY A 128 -2.24 -5.91 5.79
CA GLY A 128 -3.37 -5.11 5.34
C GLY A 128 -3.44 -4.98 3.82
N ALA A 129 -3.62 -6.08 3.09
CA ALA A 129 -3.82 -6.11 1.65
C ALA A 129 -4.92 -7.09 1.26
N LYS A 130 -5.69 -6.75 0.23
CA LYS A 130 -6.73 -7.60 -0.33
C LYS A 130 -6.70 -7.60 -1.84
N ARG A 131 -7.19 -8.69 -2.45
CA ARG A 131 -7.28 -8.79 -3.90
C ARG A 131 -8.23 -7.73 -4.47
N THR A 132 -7.82 -7.08 -5.55
CA THR A 132 -8.66 -6.08 -6.23
C THR A 132 -9.89 -6.74 -6.86
N ALA A 133 -11.00 -6.01 -6.92
CA ALA A 133 -12.24 -6.51 -7.52
C ALA A 133 -12.07 -6.92 -9.00
N THR A 134 -11.15 -6.26 -9.72
CA THR A 134 -10.81 -6.59 -11.12
C THR A 134 -10.12 -7.93 -11.23
N CYS A 135 -9.22 -8.24 -10.29
CA CYS A 135 -8.38 -9.44 -10.32
C CYS A 135 -8.93 -10.61 -9.52
N ALA A 136 -10.08 -10.39 -8.91
CA ALA A 136 -10.78 -11.30 -8.05
C ALA A 136 -10.92 -12.71 -8.69
N ASN A 137 -11.25 -12.82 -9.98
CA ASN A 137 -11.43 -14.12 -10.66
C ASN A 137 -10.28 -14.47 -11.63
N ALA A 138 -9.18 -13.73 -11.61
CA ALA A 138 -8.05 -13.98 -12.48
C ALA A 138 -7.20 -15.13 -11.93
N LEU A 139 -7.26 -16.30 -12.56
CA LEU A 139 -6.54 -17.52 -12.13
C LEU A 139 -5.06 -17.54 -12.54
N THR A 140 -4.62 -16.54 -13.30
CA THR A 140 -3.26 -16.43 -13.81
C THR A 140 -2.88 -14.97 -13.90
N LEU A 141 -1.60 -14.68 -13.68
CA LEU A 141 -1.07 -13.34 -13.88
C LEU A 141 -1.12 -12.94 -15.36
N ASP A 142 -1.57 -11.72 -15.62
CA ASP A 142 -1.57 -11.09 -16.94
C ASP A 142 -1.26 -9.59 -16.85
N ALA A 143 -1.40 -8.88 -17.98
CA ALA A 143 -1.14 -7.44 -18.03
C ALA A 143 -2.10 -6.59 -17.17
N THR A 144 -3.29 -7.12 -16.85
CA THR A 144 -4.29 -6.47 -15.99
C THR A 144 -4.07 -6.83 -14.52
N CYS A 145 -3.86 -8.11 -14.27
CA CYS A 145 -3.69 -8.71 -12.96
C CYS A 145 -2.27 -9.23 -12.83
N SER A 146 -1.37 -8.30 -12.54
CA SER A 146 0.05 -8.53 -12.34
C SER A 146 0.37 -8.63 -10.86
N ALA A 147 1.61 -8.98 -10.53
CA ALA A 147 2.09 -8.95 -9.15
C ALA A 147 1.90 -7.60 -8.45
N LEU A 148 1.86 -6.49 -9.18
CA LEU A 148 1.70 -5.16 -8.59
C LEU A 148 0.26 -4.62 -8.64
N THR A 149 -0.64 -5.27 -9.38
CA THR A 149 -2.01 -4.76 -9.62
C THR A 149 -3.11 -5.69 -9.11
N SER A 150 -2.76 -6.93 -8.77
CA SER A 150 -3.70 -7.91 -8.24
C SER A 150 -4.22 -7.58 -6.84
N PHE A 151 -3.46 -6.80 -6.05
CA PHE A 151 -3.80 -6.47 -4.67
C PHE A 151 -3.77 -4.95 -4.42
N GLU A 152 -4.56 -4.52 -3.43
CA GLU A 152 -4.58 -3.15 -2.91
C GLU A 152 -4.46 -3.16 -1.38
N TRP A 153 -3.82 -2.12 -0.82
CA TRP A 153 -3.71 -1.95 0.63
C TRP A 153 -5.07 -1.60 1.25
N THR A 154 -5.36 -2.14 2.44
CA THR A 154 -6.63 -1.94 3.16
C THR A 154 -6.53 -0.97 4.33
N ASP A 155 -5.31 -0.64 4.78
CA ASP A 155 -5.08 0.24 5.92
C ASP A 155 -5.39 1.72 5.63
N GLY A 156 -5.58 2.10 4.36
CA GLY A 156 -5.86 3.47 3.93
C GLY A 156 -4.68 4.44 4.07
N HIS A 157 -3.51 3.95 4.44
CA HIS A 157 -2.31 4.76 4.70
C HIS A 157 -1.13 4.35 3.83
N THR A 158 -0.97 3.06 3.55
CA THR A 158 0.09 2.56 2.69
C THR A 158 -0.22 2.91 1.23
N LEU A 159 0.74 3.55 0.57
CA LEU A 159 0.62 4.01 -0.81
C LEU A 159 1.64 3.28 -1.69
N GLY A 160 1.32 3.21 -2.99
CA GLY A 160 2.19 2.56 -3.96
C GLY A 160 2.17 1.04 -3.86
N THR A 161 3.10 0.39 -4.57
CA THR A 161 3.18 -1.07 -4.68
C THR A 161 4.55 -1.61 -4.29
N ASP A 162 5.44 -0.74 -3.81
CA ASP A 162 6.84 -1.06 -3.48
C ASP A 162 6.97 -2.08 -2.34
N GLY A 163 5.98 -2.16 -1.44
CA GLY A 163 5.90 -3.20 -0.41
C GLY A 163 5.38 -4.55 -0.90
N PHE A 164 4.96 -4.69 -2.15
CA PHE A 164 4.54 -5.99 -2.71
C PHE A 164 5.76 -6.80 -3.18
N GLN A 165 6.43 -7.46 -2.22
CA GLN A 165 7.63 -8.28 -2.44
C GLN A 165 7.27 -9.77 -2.45
N TRP A 166 6.75 -10.27 -3.56
CA TRP A 166 6.23 -11.65 -3.64
C TRP A 166 7.33 -12.72 -3.68
N VAL A 167 7.01 -13.90 -3.15
CA VAL A 167 7.81 -15.10 -3.44
C VAL A 167 7.65 -15.47 -4.92
N ALA A 168 8.66 -16.15 -5.47
CA ALA A 168 8.66 -16.53 -6.88
C ALA A 168 7.41 -17.34 -7.24
N GLY A 169 6.67 -16.87 -8.24
CA GLY A 169 5.41 -17.48 -8.70
C GLY A 169 4.16 -16.78 -8.19
N GLN A 170 4.28 -15.95 -7.15
CA GLN A 170 3.14 -15.24 -6.56
C GLN A 170 2.94 -13.82 -7.11
N PRO A 171 1.71 -13.27 -7.00
CA PRO A 171 0.49 -13.92 -6.53
C PRO A 171 -0.14 -14.82 -7.59
N ASP A 172 -0.58 -16.03 -7.22
CA ASP A 172 -1.06 -17.05 -8.16
C ASP A 172 -2.59 -17.27 -8.12
N ASN A 173 -3.27 -16.72 -7.11
CA ASN A 173 -4.72 -16.84 -6.92
C ASN A 173 -5.21 -18.30 -6.85
N GLY A 174 -4.46 -19.16 -6.18
CA GLY A 174 -4.73 -20.56 -6.05
C GLY A 174 -4.68 -21.29 -7.39
N ALA A 175 -3.72 -20.96 -8.26
CA ALA A 175 -3.59 -21.52 -9.62
C ALA A 175 -3.51 -23.07 -9.65
N MET A 176 -3.26 -23.72 -8.50
CA MET A 176 -3.33 -25.18 -8.31
C MET A 176 -4.73 -25.73 -7.97
N GLY A 177 -5.78 -24.90 -8.00
CA GLY A 177 -7.16 -25.32 -8.23
C GLY A 177 -8.02 -25.66 -7.01
N TYR A 178 -7.73 -25.12 -5.82
CA TYR A 178 -8.51 -25.49 -4.63
C TYR A 178 -9.26 -24.35 -3.92
N VAL A 179 -8.75 -23.12 -3.88
CA VAL A 179 -9.42 -22.00 -3.20
C VAL A 179 -8.95 -20.65 -3.76
N ARG A 180 -9.74 -19.61 -3.52
CA ARG A 180 -9.41 -18.25 -3.95
C ARG A 180 -8.56 -17.56 -2.88
N GLU A 181 -7.45 -17.00 -3.30
CA GLU A 181 -6.48 -16.42 -2.38
C GLU A 181 -6.66 -14.89 -2.37
N ASP A 182 -7.53 -14.42 -1.49
CA ASP A 182 -7.94 -13.01 -1.45
C ASP A 182 -7.18 -12.16 -0.42
N SER A 183 -6.39 -12.82 0.45
CA SER A 183 -5.59 -12.19 1.50
C SER A 183 -4.11 -12.33 1.21
N VAL A 184 -3.29 -11.56 1.92
CA VAL A 184 -1.82 -11.60 1.78
C VAL A 184 -1.18 -11.87 3.13
N VAL A 185 -0.17 -12.73 3.11
CA VAL A 185 0.69 -13.00 4.26
C VAL A 185 2.14 -12.67 3.94
N VAL A 186 2.92 -12.41 4.98
CA VAL A 186 4.37 -12.25 4.89
C VAL A 186 5.06 -13.37 5.66
N PHE A 187 6.10 -13.97 5.06
CA PHE A 187 6.94 -14.97 5.70
C PHE A 187 8.06 -14.33 6.52
N THR A 188 8.30 -14.87 7.72
CA THR A 188 9.32 -14.34 8.65
C THR A 188 10.75 -14.50 8.11
N LEU A 189 11.12 -15.70 7.65
CA LEU A 189 12.48 -15.97 7.17
C LEU A 189 12.68 -15.53 5.73
N GLY A 190 11.67 -15.77 4.89
CA GLY A 190 11.70 -15.37 3.49
C GLY A 190 11.67 -13.86 3.32
N LYS A 191 10.93 -13.14 4.17
CA LYS A 191 10.62 -11.70 4.00
C LYS A 191 9.92 -11.40 2.69
N ASN A 192 9.14 -12.38 2.22
CA ASN A 192 8.41 -12.37 0.96
C ASN A 192 6.92 -12.51 1.25
N LEU A 193 6.10 -12.16 0.27
CA LEU A 193 4.66 -12.24 0.33
C LEU A 193 4.14 -13.48 -0.38
N ASP A 194 3.05 -14.02 0.17
CA ASP A 194 2.18 -15.01 -0.44
C ASP A 194 0.75 -14.48 -0.47
N ASP A 195 -0.01 -14.77 -1.52
CA ASP A 195 -1.45 -14.70 -1.44
C ASP A 195 -1.99 -16.00 -0.85
N ILE A 196 -3.03 -15.89 -0.03
CA ILE A 196 -3.58 -17.04 0.68
C ILE A 196 -5.10 -16.95 0.80
N ASP A 197 -5.74 -18.10 0.99
CA ASP A 197 -7.16 -18.14 1.31
C ASP A 197 -7.38 -17.41 2.65
N THR A 198 -8.36 -16.51 2.62
CA THR A 198 -8.72 -15.66 3.77
C THR A 198 -9.20 -16.48 4.97
N THR A 199 -9.57 -17.76 4.76
CA THR A 199 -10.02 -18.68 5.79
C THR A 199 -8.91 -19.52 6.42
N GLU A 200 -7.67 -19.43 5.92
CA GLU A 200 -6.55 -20.12 6.54
C GLU A 200 -6.15 -19.47 7.87
N VAL A 201 -5.66 -20.26 8.81
CA VAL A 201 -5.25 -19.76 10.12
C VAL A 201 -3.74 -19.50 10.12
N MET A 202 -3.36 -18.26 10.39
CA MET A 202 -1.97 -17.81 10.44
C MET A 202 -1.56 -17.47 11.87
N GLN A 203 -0.25 -17.31 12.11
CA GLN A 203 0.32 -17.10 13.46
C GLN A 203 0.25 -15.63 13.92
N GLY A 204 -0.48 -14.78 13.20
CA GLY A 204 -0.73 -13.41 13.60
C GLY A 204 -0.95 -12.44 12.46
N ALA A 205 -0.74 -11.16 12.77
CA ALA A 205 -0.80 -10.06 11.81
C ALA A 205 0.26 -8.99 12.12
N VAL A 206 0.64 -8.28 11.06
CA VAL A 206 1.40 -7.03 11.18
C VAL A 206 0.41 -5.90 11.39
N CYS A 207 0.45 -5.26 12.56
CA CYS A 207 -0.49 -4.22 12.94
C CYS A 207 0.14 -2.84 12.80
N GLY A 208 -0.62 -1.90 12.27
CA GLY A 208 -0.17 -0.54 11.99
C GLY A 208 -1.13 0.49 12.55
N ILE A 209 -0.59 1.61 13.02
CA ILE A 209 -1.35 2.76 13.50
C ILE A 209 -0.63 4.05 13.10
N PHE A 210 -1.42 5.08 12.81
CA PHE A 210 -0.90 6.40 12.51
C PHE A 210 -0.17 6.97 13.74
N GLY A 211 1.11 7.31 13.58
CA GLY A 211 1.80 8.15 14.55
C GLY A 211 1.23 9.55 14.45
N MET A 212 0.49 10.02 15.46
CA MET A 212 -0.18 11.32 15.44
C MET A 212 0.79 12.40 14.93
N GLU A 213 0.44 13.28 13.98
CA GLU A 213 1.04 14.63 13.97
C GLU A 213 0.01 15.49 14.68
N ASN A 214 0.43 16.40 15.55
CA ASN A 214 -0.49 17.27 16.28
C ASN A 214 -1.13 18.30 15.32
N ARG A 215 -2.03 17.82 14.45
CA ARG A 215 -2.90 18.63 13.61
C ARG A 215 -4.32 18.15 13.83
N ASP A 216 -5.17 19.09 14.22
CA ASP A 216 -6.61 18.96 14.30
C ASP A 216 -7.18 18.56 12.91
N PHE A 217 -7.28 17.27 12.64
CA PHE A 217 -8.16 16.76 11.60
C PHE A 217 -9.51 16.39 12.22
N PRO A 218 -10.64 16.80 11.62
CA PRO A 218 -11.95 16.39 12.12
C PRO A 218 -12.09 14.87 11.99
N ALA A 219 -12.46 14.23 13.10
CA ALA A 219 -12.71 12.81 13.15
C ALA A 219 -13.69 12.36 12.04
N PRO A 220 -13.48 11.19 11.41
CA PRO A 220 -14.49 10.59 10.58
C PRO A 220 -15.73 10.32 11.44
N THR A 221 -16.86 10.93 11.07
CA THR A 221 -18.13 10.70 11.74
C THR A 221 -18.63 9.29 11.45
N SER A 222 -18.30 8.34 12.32
CA SER A 222 -18.99 7.06 12.41
C SER A 222 -20.09 7.15 13.47
N SER A 223 -21.34 7.27 13.03
CA SER A 223 -22.50 7.13 13.92
C SER A 223 -22.90 5.66 14.02
N SER A 224 -22.45 4.98 15.06
CA SER A 224 -23.08 3.75 15.54
C SER A 224 -23.09 3.73 17.07
N SER A 225 -24.12 4.38 17.65
CA SER A 225 -24.42 4.22 19.07
C SER A 225 -25.13 2.89 19.29
N SER A 226 -24.43 1.89 19.83
CA SER A 226 -25.05 0.71 20.44
C SER A 226 -25.39 1.04 21.90
N ALA A 227 -26.68 1.18 22.18
CA ALA A 227 -27.19 1.19 23.55
C ALA A 227 -27.27 -0.26 24.08
N PRO A 228 -26.96 -0.52 25.37
CA PRO A 228 -27.01 -1.87 25.92
C PRO A 228 -28.46 -2.31 26.13
N ILE A 229 -28.84 -3.45 25.53
CA ILE A 229 -30.11 -4.13 25.83
C ILE A 229 -29.89 -5.04 27.03
N THR A 230 -30.54 -4.72 28.14
CA THR A 230 -30.61 -5.56 29.33
C THR A 230 -31.48 -6.79 29.05
N LEU A 231 -30.90 -7.97 29.20
CA LEU A 231 -31.57 -9.26 29.04
C LEU A 231 -32.52 -9.52 30.22
N VAL A 232 -33.83 -9.56 29.97
CA VAL A 232 -34.83 -10.10 30.91
C VAL A 232 -35.08 -11.55 30.55
N THR A 233 -34.71 -12.46 31.44
CA THR A 233 -34.98 -13.89 31.34
C THR A 233 -36.47 -14.16 31.54
N GLY A 234 -37.14 -14.77 30.55
CA GLY A 234 -38.51 -15.23 30.66
C GLY A 234 -38.77 -16.46 29.77
N THR A 235 -39.08 -17.58 30.42
CA THR A 235 -39.33 -18.91 29.85
C THR A 235 -40.74 -19.00 29.26
N VAL A 236 -40.92 -19.39 27.98
CA VAL A 236 -42.14 -20.08 27.50
C VAL A 236 -41.84 -21.06 26.34
N ILE A 237 -41.82 -22.35 26.70
CA ILE A 237 -42.46 -23.53 26.10
C ILE A 237 -42.82 -23.51 24.59
N SER A 238 -42.15 -24.42 23.89
CA SER A 238 -42.51 -25.25 22.71
C SER A 238 -43.84 -25.05 21.97
N ILE A 239 -43.75 -24.76 20.67
CA ILE A 239 -44.56 -25.41 19.63
C ILE A 239 -43.65 -25.73 18.43
N ILE A 240 -43.53 -27.03 18.13
CA ILE A 240 -42.91 -27.60 16.94
C ILE A 240 -43.92 -27.51 15.79
N ILE A 241 -43.58 -26.81 14.70
CA ILE A 241 -44.16 -27.07 13.39
C ILE A 241 -43.02 -27.12 12.38
N LEU A 242 -42.81 -28.31 11.80
CA LEU A 242 -42.01 -28.55 10.61
C LEU A 242 -42.58 -27.77 9.43
N LEU A 243 -41.78 -26.93 8.78
CA LEU A 243 -41.92 -26.62 7.36
C LEU A 243 -40.52 -26.42 6.76
N HIS A 244 -40.28 -27.14 5.68
CA HIS A 244 -39.04 -27.15 4.91
C HIS A 244 -38.80 -25.78 4.26
N GLU A 245 -37.57 -25.27 4.38
CA GLU A 245 -37.09 -24.04 3.78
C GLU A 245 -36.85 -24.21 2.27
N LEU A 246 -37.66 -23.54 1.45
CA LEU A 246 -37.24 -23.01 0.15
C LEU A 246 -36.66 -21.61 0.41
N LYS A 247 -35.35 -21.43 0.29
CA LYS A 247 -34.73 -20.09 0.29
C LYS A 247 -34.98 -19.43 -1.07
N LEU A 248 -35.96 -18.54 -1.16
CA LEU A 248 -36.05 -17.54 -2.22
C LEU A 248 -35.31 -16.28 -1.74
N VAL A 249 -34.15 -15.99 -2.33
CA VAL A 249 -33.44 -14.72 -2.10
C VAL A 249 -34.08 -13.67 -3.01
N ALA A 250 -34.86 -12.76 -2.43
CA ALA A 250 -35.32 -11.55 -3.11
C ALA A 250 -34.32 -10.42 -2.83
N THR A 251 -33.41 -10.16 -3.77
CA THR A 251 -32.55 -8.97 -3.75
C THR A 251 -33.35 -7.77 -4.24
N CYS A 252 -33.64 -6.81 -3.36
CA CYS A 252 -34.05 -5.47 -3.76
C CYS A 252 -32.79 -4.61 -3.94
N ILE A 253 -32.50 -4.23 -5.19
CA ILE A 253 -31.45 -3.27 -5.54
C ILE A 253 -32.05 -1.86 -5.40
N PRO A 254 -31.54 -0.98 -4.53
CA PRO A 254 -31.98 0.42 -4.51
C PRO A 254 -31.35 1.15 -5.70
N THR A 255 -32.19 1.64 -6.61
CA THR A 255 -31.79 2.62 -7.62
C THR A 255 -31.91 4.01 -7.00
N GLN A 256 -30.79 4.66 -6.68
CA GLN A 256 -30.78 6.06 -6.27
C GLN A 256 -30.95 6.93 -7.53
N GLN A 257 -32.07 7.66 -7.59
CA GLN A 257 -32.29 8.72 -8.56
C GLN A 257 -31.66 10.01 -8.03
N ILE A 258 -30.70 10.57 -8.77
CA ILE A 258 -30.14 11.90 -8.51
C ILE A 258 -31.08 12.92 -9.13
N GLU A 259 -31.91 13.58 -8.32
CA GLU A 259 -32.60 14.81 -8.73
C GLU A 259 -31.75 16.03 -8.36
N THR A 260 -31.38 16.80 -9.37
CA THR A 260 -30.67 18.07 -9.22
C THR A 260 -31.71 19.17 -9.01
N THR A 261 -31.83 19.70 -7.80
CA THR A 261 -32.63 20.90 -7.53
C THR A 261 -31.71 22.08 -7.28
N THR A 262 -31.68 23.02 -8.24
CA THR A 262 -31.11 24.35 -8.06
C THR A 262 -32.11 25.27 -7.36
N GLN A 263 -31.73 25.87 -6.23
CA GLN A 263 -32.35 27.07 -5.69
C GLN A 263 -31.31 28.18 -5.46
N PRO A 264 -31.69 29.46 -5.63
CA PRO A 264 -30.78 30.59 -5.61
C PRO A 264 -30.49 31.07 -4.18
N ILE A 265 -29.22 31.31 -3.86
CA ILE A 265 -28.82 31.92 -2.59
C ILE A 265 -28.71 33.43 -2.79
N GLU A 266 -29.52 34.16 -2.00
CA GLU A 266 -29.52 35.60 -1.85
C GLU A 266 -28.30 36.07 -1.02
N LEU A 267 -27.73 37.20 -1.41
CA LEU A 267 -26.50 37.78 -0.87
C LEU A 267 -26.80 38.64 0.38
N PRO A 268 -26.14 38.42 1.54
CA PRO A 268 -26.21 39.36 2.66
C PRO A 268 -25.13 40.46 2.56
N ALA A 269 -25.51 41.61 3.11
CA ALA A 269 -24.87 42.90 2.93
C ALA A 269 -23.46 43.05 3.53
N THR A 270 -22.66 43.80 2.79
CA THR A 270 -21.32 44.30 3.07
C THR A 270 -21.24 45.10 4.37
N THR A 271 -20.32 44.72 5.26
CA THR A 271 -19.82 45.64 6.32
C THR A 271 -18.31 45.80 6.16
N THR A 272 -17.90 47.03 5.89
CA THR A 272 -16.52 47.45 5.63
C THR A 272 -15.71 47.45 6.93
N THR A 273 -14.63 46.67 6.98
CA THR A 273 -13.57 46.84 7.99
C THR A 273 -12.26 47.09 7.25
N THR A 274 -11.70 48.28 7.46
CA THR A 274 -10.43 48.72 6.85
C THR A 274 -9.27 48.09 7.61
N THR A 275 -8.62 47.10 7.00
CA THR A 275 -7.32 46.58 7.46
C THR A 275 -6.23 47.09 6.52
N THR A 276 -5.28 47.82 7.07
CA THR A 276 -4.09 48.29 6.35
C THR A 276 -3.16 47.11 6.08
N THR A 277 -3.20 46.58 4.86
CA THR A 277 -2.31 45.53 4.37
C THR A 277 -1.01 46.13 3.87
N THR A 278 0.11 45.80 4.52
CA THR A 278 1.45 46.00 3.96
C THR A 278 1.66 44.99 2.83
N THR A 279 1.67 45.48 1.58
CA THR A 279 1.88 44.66 0.38
C THR A 279 3.32 44.14 0.34
N THR A 280 3.51 42.84 0.58
CA THR A 280 4.70 42.12 0.15
C THR A 280 4.33 41.36 -1.11
N THR A 281 4.83 41.80 -2.25
CA THR A 281 4.58 41.19 -3.56
C THR A 281 5.39 39.90 -3.67
N THR A 282 4.79 38.76 -3.32
CA THR A 282 5.37 37.45 -3.66
C THR A 282 5.04 37.15 -5.11
N THR A 283 6.02 37.37 -5.98
CA THR A 283 6.01 36.89 -7.36
C THR A 283 6.07 35.36 -7.33
N THR A 284 4.96 34.67 -7.61
CA THR A 284 4.96 33.22 -7.80
C THR A 284 5.59 32.91 -9.15
N THR A 285 6.90 32.66 -9.15
CA THR A 285 7.61 32.10 -10.29
C THR A 285 7.02 30.73 -10.62
N PRO A 286 6.63 30.44 -11.89
CA PRO A 286 6.16 29.12 -12.28
C PRO A 286 7.21 28.05 -11.94
N ALA A 287 6.76 26.88 -11.49
CA ALA A 287 7.65 25.76 -11.23
C ALA A 287 8.45 25.39 -12.50
N PRO A 288 9.75 25.09 -12.38
CA PRO A 288 10.57 24.69 -13.51
C PRO A 288 10.01 23.41 -14.15
N ILE A 289 9.96 23.37 -15.48
CA ILE A 289 9.56 22.19 -16.25
C ILE A 289 10.83 21.39 -16.56
N TYR A 290 10.85 20.11 -16.17
CA TYR A 290 11.95 19.20 -16.45
C TYR A 290 11.65 18.34 -17.67
N THR A 291 12.68 18.13 -18.49
CA THR A 291 12.57 17.37 -19.74
C THR A 291 13.72 16.40 -19.89
N CYS A 292 13.44 15.26 -20.53
CA CYS A 292 14.43 14.25 -20.88
C CYS A 292 14.77 14.29 -22.37
N PRO A 293 15.95 13.79 -22.77
CA PRO A 293 16.25 13.55 -24.17
C PRO A 293 15.21 12.61 -24.80
N THR A 294 15.05 12.68 -26.12
CA THR A 294 14.06 11.84 -26.83
C THR A 294 14.25 10.35 -26.54
N GLY A 295 13.17 9.70 -26.12
CA GLY A 295 13.13 8.27 -25.82
C GLY A 295 13.56 7.90 -24.39
N TRP A 296 14.04 8.87 -23.60
CA TRP A 296 14.34 8.67 -22.18
C TRP A 296 13.09 8.91 -21.34
N ILE A 297 12.97 8.16 -20.24
CA ILE A 297 11.83 8.20 -19.33
C ILE A 297 12.20 9.07 -18.12
N LEU A 298 11.35 10.06 -17.82
CA LEU A 298 11.53 10.98 -16.71
C LEU A 298 11.01 10.36 -15.40
N PHE A 299 11.85 10.41 -14.37
CA PHE A 299 11.52 10.04 -13.01
C PHE A 299 11.76 11.22 -12.06
N ASP A 300 10.83 11.39 -11.13
CA ASP A 300 10.95 12.35 -10.03
C ASP A 300 11.53 11.62 -8.82
N ARG A 301 12.71 12.06 -8.36
CA ARG A 301 13.38 11.55 -7.15
C ARG A 301 13.30 12.59 -6.01
N GLY A 302 12.27 13.45 -6.05
CA GLY A 302 11.97 14.48 -5.08
C GLY A 302 12.80 15.75 -5.29
N THR A 303 14.06 15.71 -4.87
CA THR A 303 14.94 16.90 -4.92
C THR A 303 15.59 17.13 -6.28
N TYR A 304 15.61 16.09 -7.12
CA TYR A 304 16.15 16.15 -8.47
C TYR A 304 15.36 15.22 -9.40
N HIS A 305 15.54 15.41 -10.70
CA HIS A 305 14.83 14.68 -11.75
C HIS A 305 15.82 13.88 -12.57
N TRP A 306 15.49 12.61 -12.81
CA TRP A 306 16.40 11.65 -13.43
C TRP A 306 15.77 11.04 -14.67
N CYS A 307 16.51 11.02 -15.77
CA CYS A 307 16.10 10.44 -17.02
C CYS A 307 16.76 9.09 -17.18
N MET A 308 15.99 8.04 -17.46
CA MET A 308 16.51 6.68 -17.63
C MET A 308 16.23 6.12 -19.02
N TYR A 309 17.14 5.25 -19.48
CA TYR A 309 17.04 4.57 -20.77
C TYR A 309 17.77 3.22 -20.75
N VAL A 310 17.12 2.15 -21.20
CA VAL A 310 17.79 0.85 -21.38
C VAL A 310 18.36 0.74 -22.80
N SER A 311 19.69 0.80 -22.87
CA SER A 311 20.47 0.61 -24.09
C SER A 311 20.65 -0.87 -24.41
N LEU A 312 19.87 -1.38 -25.37
CA LEU A 312 19.96 -2.78 -25.78
C LEU A 312 21.22 -3.06 -26.63
N GLY A 313 21.61 -4.33 -26.67
CA GLY A 313 22.76 -4.84 -27.41
C GLY A 313 23.87 -5.30 -26.48
N PHE A 314 24.67 -6.25 -26.97
CA PHE A 314 25.66 -6.94 -26.15
C PHE A 314 26.71 -5.99 -25.56
N VAL A 315 26.93 -6.08 -24.24
CA VAL A 315 27.91 -5.27 -23.50
C VAL A 315 28.45 -6.07 -22.30
N GLN A 316 29.70 -5.83 -21.92
CA GLN A 316 30.29 -6.36 -20.68
C GLN A 316 30.38 -5.24 -19.64
N GLY A 317 30.40 -5.58 -18.36
CA GLY A 317 30.42 -4.63 -17.22
C GLY A 317 31.36 -3.44 -17.41
N PRO A 318 32.67 -3.65 -17.63
CA PRO A 318 33.65 -2.58 -17.80
C PRO A 318 33.35 -1.60 -18.94
N TYR A 319 32.52 -1.98 -19.91
CA TYR A 319 32.15 -1.13 -21.05
C TYR A 319 30.78 -0.46 -20.89
N ALA A 320 30.06 -0.69 -19.77
CA ALA A 320 28.75 -0.12 -19.50
C ALA A 320 28.74 1.42 -19.61
N LEU A 321 29.76 2.09 -19.03
CA LEU A 321 29.88 3.56 -19.10
C LEU A 321 29.99 4.05 -20.54
N SER A 322 30.89 3.47 -21.33
CA SER A 322 31.06 3.85 -22.74
C SER A 322 29.80 3.64 -23.57
N LYS A 323 29.02 2.59 -23.26
CA LYS A 323 27.74 2.29 -23.91
C LYS A 323 26.70 3.37 -23.57
N CYS A 324 26.59 3.79 -22.32
CA CYS A 324 25.72 4.91 -21.94
C CYS A 324 26.15 6.22 -22.58
N GLN A 325 27.45 6.51 -22.56
CA GLN A 325 28.01 7.74 -23.14
C GLN A 325 27.80 7.85 -24.66
N SER A 326 27.63 6.71 -25.35
CA SER A 326 27.29 6.69 -26.79
C SER A 326 25.88 7.21 -27.11
N LEU A 327 24.96 7.20 -26.12
CA LEU A 327 23.62 7.77 -26.24
C LEU A 327 23.62 9.26 -25.94
N ASN A 328 24.38 9.65 -24.92
CA ASN A 328 24.57 11.03 -24.50
C ASN A 328 25.87 11.12 -23.69
N SER A 329 26.73 12.10 -23.94
CA SER A 329 28.05 12.22 -23.30
C SER A 329 28.01 12.31 -21.77
N SER A 330 26.88 12.74 -21.18
CA SER A 330 26.71 12.84 -19.73
C SER A 330 25.96 11.65 -19.11
N ALA A 331 25.54 10.68 -19.92
CA ALA A 331 24.85 9.50 -19.40
C ALA A 331 25.81 8.52 -18.74
N VAL A 332 25.38 7.94 -17.62
CA VAL A 332 26.13 6.97 -16.82
C VAL A 332 25.31 5.70 -16.58
N PRO A 333 25.93 4.53 -16.32
CA PRO A 333 25.21 3.36 -15.85
C PRO A 333 24.53 3.67 -14.52
N THR A 334 23.26 3.34 -14.36
CA THR A 334 22.45 3.77 -13.20
C THR A 334 21.72 2.59 -12.55
N GLY A 335 21.16 2.82 -11.36
CA GLY A 335 20.30 1.89 -10.64
C GLY A 335 18.83 2.32 -10.62
N PHE A 336 18.02 1.52 -9.93
CA PHE A 336 16.64 1.86 -9.59
C PHE A 336 16.61 2.47 -8.18
N GLN A 337 15.92 3.60 -8.02
CA GLN A 337 15.72 4.25 -6.73
C GLN A 337 14.55 3.66 -5.95
N ASN A 338 13.55 3.13 -6.66
CA ASN A 338 12.31 2.56 -6.10
C ASN A 338 11.69 1.54 -7.07
N ALA A 339 10.64 0.84 -6.65
CA ALA A 339 10.03 -0.22 -7.45
C ALA A 339 9.22 0.34 -8.65
N ASN A 340 8.75 1.58 -8.57
CA ASN A 340 8.16 2.28 -9.71
C ASN A 340 9.17 2.43 -10.86
N GLU A 341 10.41 2.85 -10.58
CA GLU A 341 11.46 2.92 -11.62
C GLU A 341 11.72 1.55 -12.24
N LEU A 342 11.83 0.50 -11.42
CA LEU A 342 12.04 -0.86 -11.90
C LEU A 342 10.88 -1.32 -12.80
N SER A 343 9.63 -1.17 -12.36
CA SER A 343 8.45 -1.65 -13.09
C SER A 343 8.24 -0.90 -14.41
N VAL A 344 8.45 0.43 -14.43
CA VAL A 344 8.36 1.22 -15.67
C VAL A 344 9.44 0.81 -16.66
N MET A 345 10.68 0.60 -16.19
CA MET A 345 11.75 0.14 -17.08
C MET A 345 11.54 -1.31 -17.53
N ALA A 346 10.93 -2.18 -16.70
CA ALA A 346 10.53 -3.53 -17.08
C ALA A 346 9.53 -3.51 -18.24
N ALA A 347 8.49 -2.68 -18.12
CA ALA A 347 7.49 -2.51 -19.16
C ALA A 347 8.10 -1.95 -20.46
N ASP A 348 9.02 -0.99 -20.37
CA ASP A 348 9.73 -0.46 -21.53
C ASP A 348 10.56 -1.55 -22.24
N VAL A 349 11.31 -2.38 -21.51
CA VAL A 349 12.07 -3.50 -22.11
C VAL A 349 11.16 -4.55 -22.73
N ALA A 350 10.05 -4.89 -22.06
CA ALA A 350 9.05 -5.83 -22.57
C ALA A 350 8.36 -5.31 -23.85
N SER A 351 8.15 -3.99 -23.96
CA SER A 351 7.56 -3.39 -25.17
C SER A 351 8.49 -3.45 -26.40
N ARG A 352 9.80 -3.54 -26.18
CA ARG A 352 10.83 -3.53 -27.23
C ARG A 352 11.40 -4.91 -27.55
N THR A 353 11.15 -5.91 -26.70
CA THR A 353 11.75 -7.24 -26.83
C THR A 353 10.76 -8.35 -26.51
N SER A 354 10.90 -9.49 -27.17
CA SER A 354 10.02 -10.67 -26.97
C SER A 354 10.58 -11.71 -26.00
N ALA A 355 11.69 -11.40 -25.31
CA ALA A 355 12.38 -12.36 -24.44
C ALA A 355 13.10 -11.62 -23.30
N SER A 356 13.24 -12.30 -22.16
CA SER A 356 14.03 -11.85 -21.02
C SER A 356 15.41 -11.33 -21.43
N ARG A 357 15.86 -10.28 -20.75
CA ARG A 357 17.15 -9.64 -20.96
C ARG A 357 17.88 -9.48 -19.65
N ASN A 358 19.16 -9.81 -19.68
CA ASN A 358 20.08 -9.42 -18.63
C ASN A 358 20.60 -8.03 -18.93
N ILE A 359 20.28 -7.06 -18.08
CA ILE A 359 20.61 -5.65 -18.26
C ILE A 359 21.60 -5.25 -17.16
N ILE A 360 22.77 -4.76 -17.55
CA ILE A 360 23.78 -4.26 -16.58
C ILE A 360 23.22 -3.03 -15.88
N LEU A 361 23.34 -3.00 -14.55
CA LEU A 361 23.06 -1.84 -13.73
C LEU A 361 24.35 -1.09 -13.40
N GLY A 362 24.22 0.18 -13.04
CA GLY A 362 25.29 0.96 -12.44
C GLY A 362 25.56 0.59 -11.00
N ALA A 363 25.83 -0.69 -10.72
CA ALA A 363 26.25 -1.15 -9.39
C ALA A 363 27.50 -2.02 -9.50
N TYR A 364 28.43 -1.77 -8.59
CA TYR A 364 29.71 -2.45 -8.54
C TYR A 364 30.02 -2.92 -7.12
N ARG A 365 30.77 -4.01 -7.02
CA ARG A 365 31.14 -4.62 -5.75
C ARG A 365 32.02 -3.66 -4.94
N THR A 366 31.77 -3.57 -3.64
CA THR A 366 32.58 -2.73 -2.74
C THR A 366 34.00 -3.28 -2.62
N ASP A 367 34.98 -2.38 -2.41
CA ASP A 367 36.39 -2.76 -2.28
C ASP A 367 36.62 -3.81 -1.17
N ALA A 368 35.88 -3.71 -0.07
CA ALA A 368 35.96 -4.65 1.06
C ALA A 368 35.44 -6.05 0.71
N CYS A 369 34.57 -6.16 -0.30
CA CYS A 369 33.92 -7.40 -0.69
C CYS A 369 34.48 -8.00 -1.98
N LEU A 370 35.42 -7.32 -2.67
CA LEU A 370 36.09 -7.86 -3.86
C LEU A 370 36.72 -9.23 -3.58
N GLY A 371 36.31 -10.22 -4.38
CA GLY A 371 36.79 -11.61 -4.26
C GLY A 371 36.32 -12.35 -2.99
N GLN A 372 35.40 -11.77 -2.20
CA GLN A 372 34.82 -12.42 -1.03
C GLN A 372 33.47 -13.05 -1.38
N THR A 373 33.25 -14.30 -0.98
CA THR A 373 31.90 -14.89 -0.95
C THR A 373 31.02 -14.16 0.07
N LEU A 374 29.73 -14.50 0.12
CA LEU A 374 28.85 -13.97 1.15
C LEU A 374 29.41 -14.22 2.56
N THR A 375 29.43 -13.16 3.36
CA THR A 375 29.80 -13.17 4.79
C THR A 375 28.84 -12.26 5.54
N ALA A 376 28.94 -12.20 6.87
CA ALA A 376 28.18 -11.22 7.66
C ALA A 376 28.49 -9.76 7.22
N ALA A 377 29.74 -9.49 6.81
CA ALA A 377 30.17 -8.16 6.38
C ALA A 377 29.87 -7.89 4.89
N CYS A 378 29.91 -8.93 4.05
CA CYS A 378 29.59 -8.88 2.63
C CYS A 378 28.32 -9.67 2.37
N ASN A 379 27.18 -9.01 2.55
CA ASN A 379 25.87 -9.62 2.42
C ASN A 379 25.08 -8.97 1.26
N TYR A 380 23.81 -9.35 1.12
CA TYR A 380 22.88 -8.83 0.10
C TYR A 380 22.80 -7.30 0.04
N GLN A 381 23.01 -6.60 1.16
CA GLN A 381 22.89 -5.14 1.21
C GLN A 381 24.24 -4.43 1.11
N THR A 382 25.32 -5.06 1.59
CA THR A 382 26.62 -4.38 1.76
C THR A 382 27.66 -4.72 0.71
N SER A 383 27.41 -5.75 -0.11
CA SER A 383 28.41 -6.22 -1.08
C SER A 383 28.58 -5.27 -2.27
N PHE A 384 27.61 -4.41 -2.56
CA PHE A 384 27.58 -3.56 -3.75
C PHE A 384 27.22 -2.11 -3.40
N TYR A 385 27.63 -1.19 -4.27
CA TYR A 385 27.24 0.22 -4.22
C TYR A 385 26.86 0.72 -5.62
N TRP A 386 26.02 1.74 -5.69
CA TRP A 386 25.66 2.40 -6.95
C TRP A 386 26.80 3.29 -7.46
N THR A 387 27.17 3.14 -8.73
CA THR A 387 28.26 3.87 -9.37
C THR A 387 27.85 5.23 -9.92
N ASP A 388 26.55 5.49 -10.04
CA ASP A 388 26.03 6.74 -10.62
C ASP A 388 26.05 7.93 -9.66
N GLN A 389 26.24 7.71 -8.34
CA GLN A 389 26.14 8.73 -7.28
C GLN A 389 24.77 9.41 -7.17
N HIS A 390 23.76 8.92 -7.90
CA HIS A 390 22.40 9.45 -7.88
C HIS A 390 21.46 8.45 -7.21
N THR A 391 21.61 7.16 -7.50
CA THR A 391 20.83 6.12 -6.83
C THR A 391 21.35 5.93 -5.42
N THR A 392 20.45 5.99 -4.45
CA THR A 392 20.78 5.92 -3.01
C THR A 392 20.11 4.73 -2.35
N GLY A 393 20.68 4.31 -1.22
CA GLY A 393 20.19 3.15 -0.47
C GLY A 393 20.52 1.82 -1.16
N THR A 394 20.09 0.74 -0.51
CA THR A 394 20.33 -0.64 -0.96
C THR A 394 19.03 -1.41 -1.15
N ASP A 395 17.89 -0.77 -0.90
CA ASP A 395 16.57 -1.41 -0.85
C ASP A 395 16.14 -1.96 -2.22
N GLN A 396 16.67 -1.38 -3.30
CA GLN A 396 16.41 -1.84 -4.66
C GLN A 396 17.38 -2.91 -5.14
N PHE A 397 18.31 -3.41 -4.31
CA PHE A 397 19.02 -4.65 -4.62
C PHE A 397 18.11 -5.85 -4.34
N ILE A 398 17.22 -6.13 -5.29
CA ILE A 398 16.28 -7.26 -5.23
C ILE A 398 16.98 -8.47 -5.83
N TRP A 399 17.65 -9.28 -5.01
CA TRP A 399 18.46 -10.39 -5.50
C TRP A 399 17.64 -11.63 -5.86
N ASP A 400 18.14 -12.40 -6.82
CA ASP A 400 17.65 -13.71 -7.19
C ASP A 400 18.02 -14.78 -6.16
N VAL A 401 17.55 -14.61 -4.92
CA VAL A 401 17.88 -15.48 -3.78
C VAL A 401 17.50 -16.93 -4.01
N ALA A 402 16.48 -17.19 -4.84
CA ALA A 402 16.06 -18.54 -5.23
C ALA A 402 17.15 -19.29 -6.01
N ASN A 403 18.03 -18.55 -6.71
CA ASN A 403 19.18 -19.09 -7.42
C ASN A 403 20.52 -18.79 -6.71
N GLY A 404 20.47 -18.23 -5.49
CA GLY A 404 21.64 -18.02 -4.63
C GLY A 404 22.34 -16.68 -4.77
N SER A 405 21.81 -15.74 -5.56
CA SER A 405 22.46 -14.44 -5.81
C SER A 405 22.34 -13.46 -4.62
N PRO A 406 23.32 -12.53 -4.44
CA PRO A 406 24.60 -12.51 -5.11
C PRO A 406 25.50 -13.57 -4.50
N ASP A 407 26.08 -14.42 -5.32
CA ASP A 407 26.82 -15.57 -4.81
C ASP A 407 28.33 -15.31 -4.78
N ASN A 408 28.81 -14.35 -5.56
CA ASN A 408 30.23 -14.21 -5.91
C ASN A 408 30.89 -15.58 -6.05
N LEU A 409 30.28 -16.46 -6.86
CA LEU A 409 30.69 -17.83 -7.19
C LEU A 409 32.13 -18.03 -6.76
N SER A 410 32.29 -18.86 -5.73
CA SER A 410 33.50 -19.16 -4.94
C SER A 410 34.77 -19.59 -5.71
N LEU A 411 34.88 -19.28 -6.99
CA LEU A 411 36.02 -19.46 -7.87
C LEU A 411 36.89 -18.19 -7.84
N PRO A 412 38.09 -18.24 -7.22
CA PRO A 412 39.00 -17.09 -7.11
C PRO A 412 39.46 -16.49 -8.45
N ALA A 413 39.18 -17.15 -9.57
CA ALA A 413 39.58 -16.73 -10.91
C ALA A 413 38.55 -15.81 -11.59
N PHE A 414 37.33 -15.69 -11.07
CA PHE A 414 36.21 -15.07 -11.79
C PHE A 414 35.30 -14.24 -10.87
N PRO A 415 35.82 -13.13 -10.28
CA PRO A 415 35.03 -12.32 -9.38
C PRO A 415 33.81 -11.70 -10.10
N GLN A 416 32.62 -11.86 -9.53
CA GLN A 416 31.37 -11.28 -10.01
C GLN A 416 31.18 -9.88 -9.44
N ASN A 417 31.73 -8.88 -10.11
CA ASN A 417 31.75 -7.52 -9.56
C ASN A 417 30.63 -6.61 -10.07
N TRP A 418 29.92 -7.01 -11.13
CA TRP A 418 28.86 -6.21 -11.74
C TRP A 418 27.50 -6.79 -11.44
N VAL A 419 26.52 -5.91 -11.26
CA VAL A 419 25.13 -6.33 -11.08
C VAL A 419 24.39 -6.29 -12.42
N ILE A 420 23.61 -7.34 -12.67
CA ILE A 420 22.62 -7.36 -13.74
C ILE A 420 21.22 -7.39 -13.13
N TRP A 421 20.27 -6.85 -13.88
CA TRP A 421 18.85 -6.99 -13.66
C TRP A 421 18.25 -7.89 -14.74
N ILE A 422 17.41 -8.84 -14.31
CA ILE A 422 16.78 -9.85 -15.16
C ILE A 422 15.36 -9.37 -15.45
N SER A 423 15.17 -8.85 -16.66
CA SER A 423 14.11 -7.89 -16.96
C SER A 423 12.68 -8.41 -16.80
N ASP A 424 12.47 -9.72 -16.98
CA ASP A 424 11.15 -10.37 -16.87
C ASP A 424 10.83 -10.84 -15.44
N ARG A 425 11.84 -11.02 -14.59
CA ARG A 425 11.68 -11.50 -13.22
C ARG A 425 11.76 -10.38 -12.18
N GLY A 426 12.31 -9.22 -12.55
CA GLY A 426 12.44 -8.10 -11.61
C GLY A 426 13.55 -8.28 -10.58
N VAL A 427 14.36 -9.34 -10.69
CA VAL A 427 15.43 -9.67 -9.73
C VAL A 427 16.82 -9.40 -10.31
N MET A 428 17.83 -9.44 -9.45
CA MET A 428 19.22 -9.10 -9.73
C MET A 428 20.14 -10.27 -9.48
N ASP A 429 21.23 -10.28 -10.25
CA ASP A 429 22.28 -11.28 -10.15
C ASP A 429 23.64 -10.59 -10.31
N ASP A 430 24.68 -11.14 -9.70
CA ASP A 430 26.05 -10.66 -9.87
C ASP A 430 26.78 -11.45 -10.95
N GLN A 431 27.55 -10.74 -11.77
CA GLN A 431 28.15 -11.28 -12.99
C GLN A 431 29.61 -10.86 -13.11
N PRO A 432 30.47 -11.71 -13.69
CA PRO A 432 31.88 -11.40 -13.84
C PRO A 432 32.10 -10.34 -14.90
N ASP A 433 33.21 -9.61 -14.79
CA ASP A 433 33.55 -8.47 -15.65
C ASP A 433 33.53 -8.80 -17.15
N TYR A 434 33.78 -10.05 -17.53
CA TYR A 434 33.82 -10.50 -18.92
C TYR A 434 32.51 -11.14 -19.41
N ALA A 435 31.46 -11.22 -18.58
CA ALA A 435 30.17 -11.74 -19.01
C ALA A 435 29.49 -10.77 -19.98
N TRP A 436 29.04 -11.30 -21.11
CA TRP A 436 28.27 -10.54 -22.10
C TRP A 436 26.80 -10.52 -21.70
N GLN A 437 26.26 -9.32 -21.51
CA GLN A 437 24.87 -9.07 -21.14
C GLN A 437 24.12 -8.40 -22.29
N ASN A 438 22.78 -8.40 -22.23
CA ASN A 438 21.94 -7.96 -23.34
C ASN A 438 21.72 -6.44 -23.44
N GLY A 439 22.21 -5.68 -22.46
CA GLY A 439 22.13 -4.23 -22.46
C GLY A 439 22.66 -3.61 -21.18
N VAL A 440 22.45 -2.31 -21.04
CA VAL A 440 22.78 -1.53 -19.84
C VAL A 440 21.66 -0.52 -19.56
N LEU A 441 21.36 -0.31 -18.29
CA LEU A 441 20.48 0.76 -17.83
C LEU A 441 21.31 2.03 -17.64
N CYS A 442 20.95 3.07 -18.39
CA CYS A 442 21.63 4.35 -18.39
C CYS A 442 20.76 5.42 -17.74
N GLY A 443 21.40 6.36 -17.05
CA GLY A 443 20.78 7.50 -16.38
C GLY A 443 21.48 8.81 -16.73
N ILE A 444 20.72 9.90 -16.73
CA ILE A 444 21.22 11.28 -16.91
C ILE A 444 20.30 12.26 -16.18
N GLU A 445 20.84 13.37 -15.69
CA GLU A 445 20.04 14.42 -15.05
C GLU A 445 19.09 15.09 -16.05
N ALA A 446 17.85 15.36 -15.64
CA ALA A 446 16.88 16.04 -16.47
C ALA A 446 17.24 17.53 -16.64
N THR A 447 16.92 18.10 -17.81
CA THR A 447 17.18 19.52 -18.08
C THR A 447 15.95 20.37 -17.80
N VAL A 448 16.15 21.53 -17.18
CA VAL A 448 15.11 22.56 -17.02
C VAL A 448 14.90 23.26 -18.37
N SER A 449 13.65 23.27 -18.85
CA SER A 449 13.25 23.88 -20.13
C SER A 449 12.78 25.32 -19.98
#